data_AF-A0A151GIX4-F1
#
_entry.id   AF-A0A151GIX4-F1
#
_cell.length_a   1.000
_cell.length_b   1.000
_cell.length_c   1.000
_cell.angle_alpha   90.00
_cell.angle_beta   90.00
_cell.angle_gamma   90.00
#
_symmetry.space_group_name_H-M   'P 1'
#
loop_
_entity.id
_entity.type
_entity.pdbx_description
1 polymer ?
#
loop_
_entity_poly.entity_id
_entity_poly.type
_entity_poly.pdbx_seq_one_letter_code
_entity_poly.pdbx_strand_id
1 'polypeptide(L)'
;MGGVTVFPFHEACYGLLSRAIKGTIDNELIYSAFVRLSNEFETWMLDIDYGDPPPRDNRDWISVPGTELLVKNPAESIDMSPFLVQQAPAALPCCEGCDSLSDPFNELPIEIRQQLMAQLPLLDISALRQASKIMFETLPSKTVWTRVLTETMPWLWEMDDVLSRGEHHRLDLIQTIKKLQTQTEYSFDGINQCLTLANRRRVWSVCEQIAVEYKKLNYPTSAARKWIPKGDGCFELLCR
;
A
#
# COMPACT_ATOMS: atom_id res chain seq x y z
N MET A 1 34.49 -23.68 -2.66
CA MET A 1 33.63 -24.26 -1.60
C MET A 1 32.24 -23.71 -1.83
N GLY A 2 31.30 -24.51 -2.34
CA GLY A 2 29.93 -24.07 -2.60
C GLY A 2 29.15 -24.05 -1.29
N GLY A 3 29.06 -22.89 -0.65
CA GLY A 3 28.17 -22.69 0.49
C GLY A 3 26.72 -22.65 0.03
N VAL A 4 25.79 -23.06 0.89
CA VAL A 4 24.35 -22.89 0.65
C VAL A 4 24.01 -21.41 0.86
N THR A 5 23.47 -20.75 -0.16
CA THR A 5 22.96 -19.38 -0.02
C THR A 5 21.62 -19.38 0.70
N VAL A 6 21.52 -18.55 1.73
CA VAL A 6 20.32 -18.39 2.58
C VAL A 6 19.87 -16.94 2.59
N PHE A 7 18.57 -16.71 2.64
CA PHE A 7 17.96 -15.38 2.66
C PHE A 7 17.22 -15.17 3.99
N PRO A 8 17.86 -14.56 5.00
CA PRO A 8 17.20 -14.27 6.26
C PRO A 8 16.18 -13.14 6.08
N PHE A 9 15.04 -13.26 6.75
CA PHE A 9 14.02 -12.21 6.79
C PHE A 9 13.32 -12.20 8.14
N HIS A 10 12.81 -11.04 8.54
CA HIS A 10 12.03 -10.91 9.77
C HIS A 10 10.64 -11.52 9.61
N GLU A 11 10.10 -12.11 10.69
CA GLU A 11 8.75 -12.67 10.72
C GLU A 11 7.68 -11.61 10.33
N ALA A 12 7.83 -10.37 10.81
CA ALA A 12 6.96 -9.26 10.44
C ALA A 12 6.95 -9.02 8.91
N CYS A 13 8.13 -8.96 8.27
CA CYS A 13 8.24 -8.75 6.83
C CYS A 13 7.66 -9.93 6.04
N TYR A 14 7.81 -11.17 6.51
CA TYR A 14 7.19 -12.34 5.91
C TYR A 14 5.67 -12.28 5.97
N GLY A 15 5.11 -11.83 7.09
CA GLY A 15 3.67 -11.60 7.24
C GLY A 15 3.14 -10.57 6.24
N LEU A 16 3.87 -9.47 6.02
CA LEU A 16 3.53 -8.48 4.99
C LEU A 16 3.61 -9.05 3.57
N LEU A 17 4.66 -9.82 3.28
CA LEU A 17 4.83 -10.47 1.97
C LEU A 17 3.66 -11.43 1.66
N SER A 18 3.24 -12.22 2.64
CA SER A 18 2.10 -13.13 2.52
C SER A 18 0.81 -12.37 2.16
N ARG A 19 0.59 -11.21 2.78
CA ARG A 19 -0.53 -10.31 2.46
C ARG A 19 -0.42 -9.74 1.03
N ALA A 20 0.76 -9.33 0.60
CA ALA A 20 0.99 -8.81 -0.75
C ALA A 20 0.78 -9.89 -1.84
N ILE A 21 1.16 -11.14 -1.55
CA ILE A 21 0.93 -12.30 -2.43
C ILE A 21 -0.53 -12.74 -2.41
N LYS A 22 -1.28 -12.45 -1.34
CA LYS A 22 -2.68 -12.85 -1.11
C LYS A 22 -2.88 -14.38 -1.04
N GLY A 23 -1.99 -15.07 -0.34
CA GLY A 23 -2.10 -16.52 -0.17
C GLY A 23 -0.96 -17.15 0.62
N THR A 24 -0.99 -18.47 0.73
CA THR A 24 0.12 -19.24 1.31
C THR A 24 1.33 -19.21 0.40
N ILE A 25 2.49 -18.88 0.96
CA ILE A 25 3.75 -18.80 0.22
C ILE A 25 4.31 -20.22 0.02
N ASP A 26 4.59 -20.57 -1.23
CA ASP A 26 5.38 -21.75 -1.58
C ASP A 26 6.86 -21.43 -1.36
N ASN A 27 7.49 -22.15 -0.43
CA ASN A 27 8.88 -21.92 -0.03
C ASN A 27 9.88 -22.14 -1.17
N GLU A 28 9.58 -23.01 -2.15
CA GLU A 28 10.43 -23.21 -3.33
C GLU A 28 10.37 -22.02 -4.27
N LEU A 29 9.15 -21.54 -4.55
CA LEU A 29 8.94 -20.42 -5.46
C LEU A 29 9.50 -19.12 -4.88
N ILE A 30 9.35 -18.89 -3.57
CA ILE A 30 9.90 -17.68 -2.95
C ILE A 30 11.43 -17.71 -2.89
N TYR A 31 12.04 -18.87 -2.61
CA TYR A 31 13.49 -19.02 -2.67
C TYR A 31 14.00 -18.72 -4.09
N SER A 32 13.35 -19.29 -5.11
CA SER A 32 13.72 -19.01 -6.49
C SER A 32 13.50 -17.55 -6.89
N ALA A 33 12.48 -16.88 -6.35
CA ALA A 33 12.28 -15.45 -6.56
C ALA A 33 13.45 -14.64 -5.95
N PHE A 34 13.88 -14.97 -4.73
CA PHE A 34 15.03 -14.34 -4.09
C PHE A 34 16.33 -14.56 -4.85
N VAL A 35 16.57 -15.77 -5.37
CA VAL A 35 17.75 -16.04 -6.23
C VAL A 35 17.72 -15.20 -7.51
N ARG A 36 16.54 -15.02 -8.13
CA ARG A 36 16.41 -14.16 -9.32
C ARG A 36 16.57 -12.68 -9.03
N LEU A 37 16.20 -12.26 -7.82
CA LEU A 37 16.37 -10.91 -7.31
C LEU A 37 17.73 -10.70 -6.64
N SER A 38 18.62 -11.70 -6.61
CA SER A 38 19.95 -11.54 -6.02
C SER A 38 20.99 -11.19 -7.08
N ASN A 39 21.95 -10.36 -6.69
CA ASN A 39 23.12 -10.03 -7.50
C ASN A 39 24.33 -10.87 -7.05
N GLU A 40 25.15 -11.31 -8.00
CA GLU A 40 26.38 -12.06 -7.75
C GLU A 40 27.41 -11.28 -6.89
N PHE A 41 27.33 -9.94 -6.89
CA PHE A 41 28.24 -9.08 -6.16
C PHE A 41 27.76 -8.72 -4.74
N GLU A 42 26.45 -8.77 -4.48
CA GLU A 42 25.85 -8.32 -3.23
C GLU A 42 25.09 -9.47 -2.56
N THR A 43 25.82 -10.32 -1.83
CA THR A 43 25.26 -11.52 -1.22
C THR A 43 24.45 -11.26 0.06
N TRP A 44 24.36 -10.01 0.51
CA TRP A 44 23.73 -9.61 1.77
C TRP A 44 22.42 -8.84 1.58
N MET A 45 22.03 -8.51 0.35
CA MET A 45 20.76 -7.88 0.00
C MET A 45 20.24 -8.34 -1.37
N LEU A 46 18.97 -8.11 -1.63
CA LEU A 46 18.39 -8.32 -2.95
C LEU A 46 18.63 -7.06 -3.82
N ASP A 47 18.76 -7.24 -5.12
CA ASP A 47 18.82 -6.17 -6.12
C ASP A 47 17.42 -5.63 -6.43
N ILE A 48 16.86 -4.93 -5.44
CA ILE A 48 15.53 -4.33 -5.48
C ILE A 48 15.52 -2.95 -4.85
N ASP A 49 14.51 -2.15 -5.16
CA ASP A 49 14.33 -0.86 -4.51
C ASP A 49 13.73 -1.05 -3.10
N TYR A 50 14.54 -0.77 -2.07
CA TYR A 50 14.11 -0.85 -0.68
C TYR A 50 13.32 0.38 -0.19
N GLY A 51 13.17 1.40 -1.05
CA GLY A 51 12.56 2.69 -0.74
C GLY A 51 13.41 3.55 0.19
N ASP A 52 12.98 4.79 0.38
CA ASP A 52 13.69 5.75 1.21
C ASP A 52 13.26 5.68 2.69
N PRO A 53 14.22 5.75 3.64
CA PRO A 53 15.66 5.60 3.42
C PRO A 53 16.00 4.12 3.14
N PRO A 54 17.01 3.83 2.29
CA PRO A 54 17.42 2.45 2.05
C PRO A 54 18.06 1.85 3.32
N PRO A 55 17.93 0.53 3.54
CA PRO A 55 18.67 -0.14 4.60
C PRO A 55 20.17 0.01 4.33
N ARG A 56 20.94 0.26 5.39
CA ARG A 56 22.39 0.36 5.30
C ARG A 56 23.04 -0.99 5.55
N ASP A 57 24.28 -1.11 5.10
CA ASP A 57 25.16 -2.23 5.48
C ASP A 57 25.17 -2.35 7.01
N ASN A 58 24.84 -3.55 7.50
CA ASN A 58 24.66 -3.84 8.93
C ASN A 58 25.98 -4.12 9.66
N ARG A 59 27.12 -3.98 8.97
CA ARG A 59 28.45 -4.19 9.55
C ARG A 59 28.75 -3.25 10.71
N ASP A 60 28.23 -2.02 10.64
CA ASP A 60 28.42 -1.01 11.69
C ASP A 60 27.06 -0.55 12.26
N TRP A 61 26.89 -0.69 13.58
CA TRP A 61 25.73 -0.19 14.31
C TRP A 61 25.83 1.33 14.49
N ILE A 62 25.46 2.08 13.45
CA ILE A 62 25.50 3.55 13.43
C ILE A 62 24.07 4.10 13.43
N SER A 63 23.75 4.91 14.45
CA SER A 63 22.51 5.69 14.47
C SER A 63 22.62 6.87 13.50
N VAL A 64 21.74 6.90 12.49
CA VAL A 64 21.67 8.00 11.52
C VAL A 64 20.34 8.73 11.71
N PRO A 65 20.36 10.05 11.97
CA PRO A 65 19.13 10.85 12.03
C PRO A 65 18.32 10.72 10.73
N GLY A 66 16.99 10.63 10.85
CA GLY A 66 16.09 10.47 9.72
C GLY A 66 15.94 9.05 9.21
N THR A 67 16.44 8.05 9.93
CA THR A 67 16.29 6.61 9.63
C THR A 67 15.48 5.84 10.68
N GLU A 68 14.84 6.56 11.61
CA GLU A 68 14.13 6.00 12.76
C GLU A 68 12.96 5.11 12.35
N LEU A 69 12.39 5.30 11.16
CA LEU A 69 11.35 4.41 10.65
C LEU A 69 11.87 2.98 10.41
N LEU A 70 13.15 2.80 10.08
CA LEU A 70 13.72 1.47 9.77
C LEU A 70 13.68 0.51 10.97
N VAL A 71 13.66 1.05 12.19
CA VAL A 71 13.59 0.26 13.44
C VAL A 71 12.16 0.06 13.95
N LYS A 72 11.14 0.63 13.28
CA LYS A 72 9.73 0.43 13.67
C LYS A 72 9.20 -0.88 13.10
N ASN A 73 8.42 -1.61 13.88
CA ASN A 73 7.82 -2.85 13.41
C ASN A 73 6.72 -2.55 12.37
N PRO A 74 6.89 -2.90 11.08
CA PRO A 74 5.90 -2.59 10.06
C PRO A 74 4.60 -3.39 10.20
N ALA A 75 4.58 -4.47 11.00
CA ALA A 75 3.39 -5.30 11.22
C ALA A 75 2.58 -4.90 12.45
N GLU A 76 3.04 -3.95 13.26
CA GLU A 76 2.36 -3.49 14.47
C GLU A 76 1.05 -2.79 14.10
N SER A 77 -0.07 -3.21 14.72
CA SER A 77 -1.39 -2.58 14.51
C SER A 77 -1.42 -1.14 15.03
N ILE A 78 -2.05 -0.24 14.27
CA ILE A 78 -2.13 1.18 14.61
C ILE A 78 -3.58 1.62 14.84
N ASP A 79 -3.81 2.48 15.82
CA ASP A 79 -5.09 3.17 15.98
C ASP A 79 -5.27 4.17 14.83
N MET A 80 -6.33 3.98 14.03
CA MET A 80 -6.62 4.83 12.88
C MET A 80 -7.23 6.18 13.24
N SER A 81 -7.80 6.31 14.46
CA SER A 81 -8.54 7.50 14.89
C SER A 81 -7.81 8.84 14.64
N PRO A 82 -6.49 8.98 14.86
CA PRO A 82 -5.76 10.22 14.59
C PRO A 82 -5.70 10.60 13.11
N PHE A 83 -5.88 9.65 12.18
CA PHE A 83 -5.77 9.86 10.74
C PHE A 83 -7.13 10.13 10.08
N LEU A 84 -8.22 9.78 10.74
CA LEU A 84 -9.58 9.94 10.21
C LEU A 84 -10.00 11.41 10.29
N VAL A 85 -10.46 11.95 9.16
CA VAL A 85 -10.97 13.32 9.08
C VAL A 85 -12.49 13.26 9.03
N GLN A 86 -13.16 13.85 10.01
CA GLN A 86 -14.61 13.99 10.01
C GLN A 86 -15.04 14.95 8.91
N GLN A 87 -16.20 14.69 8.32
CA GLN A 87 -16.80 15.64 7.39
C GLN A 87 -17.11 16.95 8.10
N ALA A 88 -16.74 18.05 7.46
CA ALA A 88 -17.23 19.34 7.89
C ALA A 88 -18.74 19.39 7.66
N PRO A 89 -19.53 20.01 8.56
CA PRO A 89 -20.91 20.36 8.23
C PRO A 89 -20.89 21.18 6.95
N ALA A 90 -21.81 20.89 6.03
CA ALA A 90 -21.90 21.61 4.76
C ALA A 90 -22.01 23.11 5.05
N ALA A 91 -20.93 23.86 4.83
CA ALA A 91 -20.98 25.30 4.89
C ALA A 91 -21.86 25.75 3.72
N LEU A 92 -22.95 26.44 4.01
CA LEU A 92 -23.77 27.10 2.99
C LEU A 92 -22.82 27.97 2.14
N PRO A 93 -22.69 27.73 0.82
CA PRO A 93 -22.03 28.69 -0.02
C PRO A 93 -22.90 29.95 -0.05
N CYS A 94 -22.45 31.02 0.62
CA CYS A 94 -22.96 32.36 0.39
C CYS A 94 -22.56 32.77 -1.03
N CYS A 95 -23.42 32.46 -1.99
CA CYS A 95 -23.52 33.16 -3.26
C CYS A 95 -25.00 33.47 -3.46
N GLU A 96 -25.49 34.50 -2.77
CA GLU A 96 -26.73 35.15 -3.18
C GLU A 96 -26.51 35.67 -4.61
N GLY A 97 -27.22 35.10 -5.58
CA GLY A 97 -27.23 35.59 -6.97
C GLY A 97 -26.69 34.66 -8.06
N CYS A 98 -26.28 33.43 -7.75
CA CYS A 98 -26.12 32.41 -8.80
C CYS A 98 -27.51 31.81 -9.10
N ASP A 99 -28.24 32.41 -10.04
CA ASP A 99 -29.41 31.77 -10.64
C ASP A 99 -29.01 30.37 -11.13
N SER A 100 -29.65 29.38 -10.51
CA SER A 100 -29.72 27.96 -10.82
C SER A 100 -29.27 27.57 -12.24
N LEU A 101 -27.98 27.35 -12.44
CA LEU A 101 -27.58 26.26 -13.32
C LEU A 101 -28.01 25.00 -12.58
N SER A 102 -29.11 24.40 -13.06
CA SER A 102 -29.63 23.14 -12.52
C SER A 102 -28.48 22.13 -12.55
N ASP A 103 -27.99 21.76 -11.37
CA ASP A 103 -26.91 20.78 -11.24
C ASP A 103 -27.41 19.48 -11.90
N PRO A 104 -26.71 18.94 -12.92
CA PRO A 104 -27.19 17.77 -13.68
C PRO A 104 -27.32 16.52 -12.81
N PHE A 105 -26.70 16.49 -11.63
CA PHE A 105 -26.80 15.38 -10.69
C PHE A 105 -28.00 15.49 -9.74
N ASN A 106 -28.73 16.62 -9.74
CA ASN A 106 -29.83 16.87 -8.80
C ASN A 106 -31.02 15.90 -8.98
N GLU A 107 -31.29 15.46 -10.21
CA GLU A 107 -32.36 14.51 -10.51
C GLU A 107 -31.94 13.05 -10.28
N LEU A 108 -30.65 12.79 -10.03
CA LEU A 108 -30.15 11.44 -9.88
C LEU A 108 -30.34 10.91 -8.44
N PRO A 109 -30.87 9.67 -8.30
CA PRO A 109 -30.85 8.97 -7.02
C PRO A 109 -29.45 8.90 -6.42
N ILE A 110 -29.36 8.88 -5.09
CA ILE A 110 -28.07 8.88 -4.39
C ILE A 110 -27.22 7.66 -4.76
N GLU A 111 -27.86 6.53 -5.03
CA GLU A 111 -27.24 5.28 -5.44
C GLU A 111 -26.51 5.46 -6.78
N ILE A 112 -27.12 6.17 -7.73
CA ILE A 112 -26.52 6.45 -9.04
C ILE A 112 -25.32 7.39 -8.89
N ARG A 113 -25.45 8.43 -8.05
CA ARG A 113 -24.35 9.35 -7.75
C ARG A 113 -23.16 8.62 -7.10
N GLN A 114 -23.43 7.69 -6.18
CA GLN A 114 -22.40 6.84 -5.58
C GLN A 114 -21.77 5.87 -6.58
N GLN A 115 -22.56 5.30 -7.50
CA GLN A 115 -22.07 4.43 -8.56
C GLN A 115 -21.15 5.18 -9.53
N LEU A 116 -21.47 6.43 -9.87
CA LEU A 116 -20.58 7.29 -10.66
C LEU A 116 -19.23 7.47 -9.97
N MET A 117 -19.22 7.84 -8.68
CA MET A 117 -17.97 7.95 -7.90
C MET A 117 -17.20 6.62 -7.84
N ALA A 118 -17.90 5.48 -7.81
CA ALA A 118 -17.26 4.17 -7.78
C ALA A 118 -16.48 3.84 -9.05
N GLN A 119 -16.75 4.51 -10.18
CA GLN A 119 -16.03 4.34 -11.44
C GLN A 119 -14.85 5.31 -11.64
N LEU A 120 -14.69 6.29 -10.74
CA LEU A 120 -13.71 7.38 -10.92
C LEU A 120 -12.46 7.18 -10.05
N PRO A 121 -11.24 7.46 -10.53
CA PRO A 121 -10.07 7.51 -9.67
C PRO A 121 -10.21 8.63 -8.62
N LEU A 122 -9.41 8.57 -7.55
CA LEU A 122 -9.52 9.50 -6.41
C LEU A 122 -9.44 10.98 -6.82
N LEU A 123 -8.56 11.32 -7.76
CA LEU A 123 -8.41 12.69 -8.25
C LEU A 123 -9.69 13.19 -8.96
N ASP A 124 -10.32 12.33 -9.75
CA ASP A 124 -11.55 12.68 -10.47
C ASP A 124 -12.75 12.74 -9.54
N ILE A 125 -12.80 11.91 -8.48
CA ILE A 125 -13.78 12.06 -7.39
C ILE A 125 -13.63 13.44 -6.74
N SER A 126 -12.40 13.88 -6.49
CA SER A 126 -12.12 15.21 -5.93
C SER A 126 -12.57 16.33 -6.87
N ALA A 127 -12.26 16.24 -8.16
CA ALA A 127 -12.68 17.22 -9.15
C ALA A 127 -14.21 17.28 -9.28
N LEU A 128 -14.87 16.12 -9.35
CA LEU A 128 -16.33 16.01 -9.43
C LEU A 128 -17.03 16.68 -8.23
N ARG A 129 -16.52 16.41 -7.03
CA ARG A 129 -17.05 17.00 -5.78
C ARG A 129 -16.78 18.49 -5.66
N GLN A 130 -15.75 19.02 -6.32
CA GLN A 130 -15.51 20.46 -6.37
C GLN A 130 -16.39 21.15 -7.42
N ALA A 131 -16.70 20.46 -8.51
CA ALA A 131 -17.47 21.01 -9.63
C ALA A 131 -19.00 20.99 -9.41
N SER A 132 -19.51 20.12 -8.54
CA SER A 132 -20.95 19.96 -8.29
C SER A 132 -21.25 19.95 -6.78
N LYS A 133 -22.18 20.82 -6.35
CA LYS A 133 -22.65 20.88 -4.96
C LYS A 133 -23.39 19.60 -4.59
N ILE A 134 -24.22 19.06 -5.48
CA ILE A 134 -24.95 17.82 -5.23
C ILE A 134 -23.97 16.65 -5.05
N MET A 135 -22.90 16.59 -5.85
CA MET A 135 -21.86 15.58 -5.69
C MET A 135 -20.99 15.82 -4.45
N PHE A 136 -20.73 17.06 -4.06
CA PHE A 136 -20.09 17.40 -2.78
C PHE A 136 -20.88 16.86 -1.58
N GLU A 137 -22.20 17.04 -1.57
CA GLU A 137 -23.08 16.57 -0.51
C GLU A 137 -23.31 15.05 -0.54
N THR A 138 -23.06 14.40 -1.69
CA THR A 138 -23.19 12.95 -1.82
C THR A 138 -22.06 12.24 -1.09
N LEU A 139 -22.38 11.45 -0.07
CA LEU A 139 -21.37 10.68 0.68
C LEU A 139 -20.84 9.50 -0.16
N PRO A 140 -19.50 9.30 -0.24
CA PRO A 140 -18.93 8.10 -0.84
C PRO A 140 -19.39 6.84 -0.11
N SER A 141 -19.81 5.82 -0.87
CA SER A 141 -20.24 4.54 -0.30
C SER A 141 -19.06 3.70 0.19
N LYS A 142 -19.31 2.68 1.01
CA LYS A 142 -18.30 1.69 1.42
C LYS A 142 -17.50 1.15 0.23
N THR A 143 -18.17 0.87 -0.90
CA THR A 143 -17.53 0.37 -2.12
C THR A 143 -16.51 1.36 -2.68
N VAL A 144 -16.82 2.67 -2.70
CA VAL A 144 -15.89 3.71 -3.13
C VAL A 144 -14.66 3.74 -2.22
N TRP A 145 -14.88 3.73 -0.90
CA TRP A 145 -13.81 3.70 0.09
C TRP A 145 -12.90 2.48 -0.06
N THR A 146 -13.48 1.28 -0.09
CA THR A 146 -12.72 0.03 -0.24
C THR A 146 -11.89 0.02 -1.52
N ARG A 147 -12.47 0.46 -2.64
CA ARG A 147 -11.75 0.54 -3.91
C ARG A 147 -10.56 1.51 -3.83
N VAL A 148 -10.80 2.75 -3.40
CA VAL A 148 -9.75 3.77 -3.28
C VAL A 148 -8.62 3.29 -2.37
N LEU A 149 -8.95 2.72 -1.20
CA LEU A 149 -7.94 2.21 -0.27
C LEU A 149 -7.17 1.01 -0.85
N THR A 150 -7.85 0.10 -1.54
CA THR A 150 -7.20 -1.05 -2.18
C THR A 150 -6.23 -0.61 -3.28
N GLU A 151 -6.59 0.42 -4.04
CA GLU A 151 -5.77 0.95 -5.14
C GLU A 151 -4.59 1.80 -4.64
N THR A 152 -4.78 2.58 -3.57
CA THR A 152 -3.80 3.60 -3.15
C THR A 152 -3.01 3.23 -1.89
N MET A 153 -3.59 2.42 -1.01
CA MET A 153 -3.03 2.06 0.30
C MET A 153 -3.33 0.59 0.66
N PRO A 154 -2.97 -0.40 -0.19
CA PRO A 154 -3.25 -1.81 0.08
C PRO A 154 -2.58 -2.36 1.34
N TRP A 155 -1.59 -1.65 1.88
CA TRP A 155 -0.89 -1.93 3.13
C TRP A 155 -1.63 -1.44 4.40
N LEU A 156 -2.78 -0.77 4.27
CA LEU A 156 -3.51 -0.17 5.40
C LEU A 156 -4.79 -0.97 5.71
N TRP A 157 -4.62 -2.22 6.16
CA TRP A 157 -5.72 -3.14 6.42
C TRP A 157 -6.60 -2.73 7.62
N GLU A 158 -6.11 -1.89 8.54
CA GLU A 158 -6.91 -1.40 9.68
C GLU A 158 -8.14 -0.60 9.23
N MET A 159 -8.13 -0.07 7.99
CA MET A 159 -9.30 0.59 7.43
C MET A 159 -10.47 -0.35 7.18
N ASP A 160 -10.25 -1.65 6.98
CA ASP A 160 -11.35 -2.61 6.78
C ASP A 160 -12.26 -2.65 8.01
N ASP A 161 -11.70 -2.54 9.21
CA ASP A 161 -12.46 -2.47 10.46
C ASP A 161 -13.22 -1.15 10.58
N VAL A 162 -12.59 -0.02 10.24
CA VAL A 162 -13.23 1.31 10.20
C VAL A 162 -14.44 1.30 9.27
N LEU A 163 -14.27 0.75 8.06
CA LEU A 163 -15.34 0.65 7.07
C LEU A 163 -16.45 -0.32 7.50
N SER A 164 -16.10 -1.41 8.16
CA SER A 164 -17.05 -2.42 8.64
C SER A 164 -17.91 -1.93 9.81
N ARG A 165 -17.41 -0.99 10.62
CA ARG A 165 -18.20 -0.26 11.63
C ARG A 165 -19.12 0.81 11.04
N GLY A 166 -19.08 1.04 9.72
CA GLY A 166 -19.94 2.02 9.06
C GLY A 166 -19.47 3.48 9.22
N GLU A 167 -18.23 3.71 9.69
CA GLU A 167 -17.74 5.06 9.97
C GLU A 167 -17.57 5.92 8.72
N HIS A 168 -17.46 5.30 7.54
CA HIS A 168 -17.29 5.96 6.24
C HIS A 168 -18.35 7.02 5.93
N HIS A 169 -19.55 6.95 6.51
CA HIS A 169 -20.60 7.97 6.36
C HIS A 169 -20.28 9.30 7.06
N ARG A 170 -19.37 9.30 8.05
CA ARG A 170 -18.99 10.48 8.83
C ARG A 170 -17.65 11.06 8.42
N LEU A 171 -16.92 10.35 7.57
CA LEU A 171 -15.55 10.68 7.21
C LEU A 171 -15.45 11.37 5.85
N ASP A 172 -14.53 12.31 5.75
CA ASP A 172 -14.15 12.92 4.48
C ASP A 172 -13.10 12.03 3.80
N LEU A 173 -13.49 11.39 2.70
CA LEU A 173 -12.61 10.49 1.93
C LEU A 173 -11.34 11.20 1.47
N ILE A 174 -11.45 12.38 0.88
CA ILE A 174 -10.33 13.07 0.24
C ILE A 174 -9.36 13.57 1.31
N GLN A 175 -9.88 14.19 2.37
CA GLN A 175 -9.03 14.70 3.45
C GLN A 175 -8.40 13.57 4.27
N THR A 176 -9.12 12.46 4.51
CA THR A 176 -8.58 11.30 5.20
C THR A 176 -7.44 10.66 4.40
N ILE A 177 -7.65 10.44 3.09
CA ILE A 177 -6.58 9.89 2.23
C ILE A 177 -5.39 10.86 2.18
N LYS A 178 -5.62 12.17 2.01
CA LYS A 178 -4.55 13.16 1.99
C LYS A 178 -3.75 13.15 3.29
N LYS A 179 -4.42 13.12 4.45
CA LYS A 179 -3.77 13.05 5.77
C LYS A 179 -2.94 11.78 5.91
N LEU A 180 -3.49 10.63 5.54
CA LEU A 180 -2.77 9.36 5.53
C LEU A 180 -1.54 9.40 4.63
N GLN A 181 -1.65 9.94 3.41
CA GLN A 181 -0.50 10.09 2.50
C GLN A 181 0.60 10.92 3.15
N THR A 182 0.27 12.11 3.64
CA THR A 182 1.25 13.02 4.26
C THR A 182 1.92 12.43 5.48
N GLN A 183 1.19 11.70 6.34
CA GLN A 183 1.75 11.15 7.57
C GLN A 183 2.50 9.82 7.38
N THR A 184 2.45 9.22 6.19
CA THR A 184 3.11 7.93 5.90
C THR A 184 4.18 8.03 4.82
N GLU A 185 4.29 9.16 4.14
CA GLU A 185 5.38 9.47 3.23
C GLU A 185 6.67 9.75 4.00
N TYR A 186 7.81 9.31 3.46
CA TYR A 186 9.11 9.54 4.08
C TYR A 186 9.43 11.04 4.20
N SER A 187 9.86 11.46 5.38
CA SER A 187 10.47 12.76 5.61
C SER A 187 11.74 12.58 6.44
N PHE A 188 12.81 13.27 6.06
CA PHE A 188 14.09 13.21 6.77
C PHE A 188 13.98 13.72 8.22
N ASP A 189 13.11 14.70 8.48
CA ASP A 189 12.91 15.25 9.83
C ASP A 189 11.96 14.40 10.70
N GLY A 190 11.23 13.45 10.09
CA GLY A 190 10.21 12.63 10.75
C GLY A 190 9.05 13.42 11.38
N ILE A 191 8.94 14.73 11.13
CA ILE A 191 7.97 15.60 11.79
C ILE A 191 6.57 15.25 11.30
N ASN A 192 5.64 15.02 12.23
CA ASN A 192 4.26 14.62 11.97
C ASN A 192 4.09 13.28 11.21
N GLN A 193 5.16 12.48 11.11
CA GLN A 193 5.12 11.17 10.46
C GLN A 193 4.71 10.06 11.46
N CYS A 194 3.82 9.17 11.03
CA CYS A 194 3.63 7.88 11.69
C CYS A 194 4.71 6.92 11.23
N LEU A 195 5.83 6.86 11.95
CA LEU A 195 7.00 6.04 11.59
C LEU A 195 6.65 4.57 11.31
N THR A 196 5.71 3.99 12.06
CA THR A 196 5.26 2.61 11.85
C THR A 196 4.56 2.41 10.51
N LEU A 197 3.58 3.26 10.18
CA LEU A 197 2.88 3.18 8.89
C LEU A 197 3.79 3.57 7.72
N ALA A 198 4.71 4.51 7.91
CA ALA A 198 5.71 4.86 6.92
C ALA A 198 6.63 3.66 6.60
N ASN A 199 7.15 2.98 7.63
CA ASN A 199 7.95 1.77 7.41
C ASN A 199 7.13 0.64 6.79
N ARG A 200 5.85 0.50 7.17
CA ARG A 200 4.94 -0.46 6.55
C ARG A 200 4.76 -0.19 5.06
N ARG A 201 4.47 1.06 4.67
CA ARG A 201 4.36 1.48 3.27
C ARG A 201 5.64 1.17 2.49
N ARG A 202 6.81 1.48 3.07
CA ARG A 202 8.12 1.18 2.48
C ARG A 202 8.34 -0.32 2.28
N VAL A 203 8.16 -1.12 3.32
CA VAL A 203 8.32 -2.58 3.26
C VAL A 203 7.28 -3.21 2.31
N TRP A 204 6.07 -2.66 2.23
CA TRP A 204 5.06 -3.12 1.28
C TRP A 204 5.53 -2.98 -0.16
N SER A 205 6.14 -1.86 -0.54
CA SER A 205 6.73 -1.66 -1.88
C SER A 205 7.78 -2.74 -2.21
N VAL A 206 8.59 -3.11 -1.22
CA VAL A 206 9.54 -4.24 -1.33
C VAL A 206 8.82 -5.56 -1.54
N CYS A 207 7.78 -5.83 -0.74
CA CYS A 207 6.96 -7.03 -0.87
C CYS A 207 6.26 -7.12 -2.24
N GLU A 208 5.86 -5.99 -2.83
CA GLU A 208 5.23 -5.97 -4.16
C GLU A 208 6.21 -6.36 -5.26
N GLN A 209 7.45 -5.87 -5.22
CA GLN A 209 8.51 -6.27 -6.16
C GLN A 209 8.79 -7.78 -6.07
N ILE A 210 8.91 -8.31 -4.84
CA ILE A 210 9.08 -9.76 -4.61
C ILE A 210 7.85 -10.54 -5.10
N ALA A 211 6.64 -10.05 -4.83
CA ALA A 211 5.40 -10.71 -5.26
C ALA A 211 5.26 -10.76 -6.78
N VAL A 212 5.79 -9.78 -7.52
CA VAL A 212 5.85 -9.81 -8.99
C VAL A 212 6.71 -10.97 -9.47
N GLU A 213 7.92 -11.14 -8.94
CA GLU A 213 8.79 -12.27 -9.33
C GLU A 213 8.20 -13.62 -8.90
N TYR A 214 7.62 -13.70 -7.70
CA TYR A 214 6.93 -14.89 -7.21
C TYR A 214 5.79 -15.31 -8.16
N LYS A 215 4.96 -14.35 -8.63
CA LYS A 215 3.85 -14.63 -9.55
C LYS A 215 4.32 -15.12 -10.92
N LYS A 216 5.50 -14.68 -11.40
CA LYS A 216 6.11 -15.20 -12.64
C LYS A 216 6.48 -16.69 -12.53
N LEU A 217 6.75 -17.17 -11.31
CA LEU A 217 7.07 -18.56 -11.04
C LEU A 217 5.83 -19.41 -10.75
N ASN A 218 4.77 -18.80 -10.20
CA ASN A 218 3.54 -19.47 -9.81
C ASN A 218 2.55 -19.75 -10.97
N TYR A 219 3.01 -19.76 -12.23
CA TYR A 219 2.18 -20.19 -13.34
C TYR A 219 1.97 -21.71 -13.28
N PRO A 220 0.77 -22.23 -13.65
CA PRO A 220 0.46 -23.65 -13.65
C PRO A 220 1.27 -24.35 -14.74
N THR A 221 2.52 -24.63 -14.40
CA THR A 221 3.40 -25.42 -15.24
C THR A 221 3.16 -26.86 -14.81
N SER A 222 2.50 -27.65 -15.66
CA SER A 222 2.37 -29.10 -15.50
C SER A 222 3.72 -29.83 -15.57
N ALA A 223 4.81 -29.10 -15.76
CA ALA A 223 6.14 -29.63 -15.80
C ALA A 223 6.77 -29.81 -14.43
N ALA A 224 7.60 -30.84 -14.34
CA ALA A 224 8.44 -31.09 -13.20
C ALA A 224 9.35 -29.87 -12.93
N ARG A 225 9.24 -29.31 -11.73
CA ARG A 225 10.18 -28.34 -11.18
C ARG A 225 11.56 -28.98 -11.11
N LYS A 226 12.57 -28.36 -11.74
CA LYS A 226 13.95 -28.84 -11.67
C LYS A 226 14.87 -27.73 -11.17
N TRP A 227 15.56 -28.01 -10.07
CA TRP A 227 16.62 -27.15 -9.54
C TRP A 227 17.91 -27.33 -10.33
N ILE A 228 18.53 -26.22 -10.75
CA ILE A 228 19.82 -26.21 -11.42
C ILE A 228 20.79 -25.29 -10.66
N PRO A 229 22.04 -25.73 -10.39
CA PRO A 229 23.02 -24.89 -9.71
C PRO A 229 23.44 -23.71 -10.59
N LYS A 230 23.51 -22.50 -10.00
CA LYS A 230 24.03 -21.30 -10.69
C LYS A 230 25.56 -21.15 -10.60
N GLY A 231 26.22 -21.94 -9.75
CA GLY A 231 27.68 -21.92 -9.57
C GLY A 231 28.18 -20.98 -8.47
N ASP A 232 27.30 -20.13 -7.94
CA ASP A 232 27.49 -19.19 -6.82
C ASP A 232 27.05 -19.77 -5.46
N GLY A 233 26.59 -21.02 -5.42
CA GLY A 233 26.00 -21.65 -4.23
C GLY A 233 24.47 -21.55 -4.16
N CYS A 234 23.85 -20.84 -5.10
CA CYS A 234 22.40 -20.79 -5.28
C CYS A 234 21.92 -21.87 -6.26
N PHE A 235 20.63 -22.18 -6.14
CA PHE A 235 19.90 -23.00 -7.10
C PHE A 235 18.79 -22.16 -7.73
N GLU A 236 18.63 -22.27 -9.04
CA GLU A 236 17.49 -21.66 -9.73
C GLU A 236 16.47 -22.74 -10.09
N LEU A 237 15.19 -22.39 -9.93
CA LEU A 237 14.08 -23.23 -10.36
C LEU A 237 13.81 -23.02 -11.86
N LEU A 238 13.97 -24.08 -12.64
CA LEU A 238 13.51 -24.13 -14.02
C LEU A 238 12.14 -24.80 -14.07
N CYS A 239 11.14 -24.01 -14.44
CA CYS A 239 9.83 -24.49 -14.88
C CYS A 239 9.93 -24.75 -16.39
N ARG A 240 9.83 -26.02 -16.81
CA ARG A 240 9.90 -26.41 -18.23
C ARG A 240 8.55 -26.41 -18.94
#